data_AF-A0AAW0MXX3-F1
#
_entry.id   AF-A0AAW0MXX3-F1
#
_cell.length_a   1.000
_cell.length_b   1.000
_cell.length_c   1.000
_cell.angle_alpha   90.00
_cell.angle_beta   90.00
_cell.angle_gamma   90.00
#
_symmetry.space_group_name_H-M   'P 1'
#
loop_
_entity.id
_entity.type
_entity.pdbx_description
1 polymer ?
#
loop_
_entity_poly.entity_id
_entity_poly.type
_entity_poly.pdbx_seq_one_letter_code
_entity_poly.pdbx_strand_id
1 'polypeptide(L)'
;MTSPSGVIVSPGHPNTYPHGANCTWFISVDPGNLIRLSFDSFNLEYHSNCNYDYVELYDNGTVETGTKLDATELLKNKAHRTGPALAIDKGGQCPPRRTVCPPNRPLPPGGNAYQIGQQQTGLSAVQAFCGRSVPPSVTSTDSLLTLLFVSDTSLSVEGFSARYVSINASTDCSESFTSSTGSFFSPNYPNYYPNGRDCFFTITVQVNLQIMLNFTDFELEVPRRPATLTL
;
A
#
# COMPACT_ATOMS: atom_id res chain seq x y z
N MET A 1 -4.42 4.30 9.53
CA MET A 1 -5.21 5.25 8.72
C MET A 1 -6.52 4.56 8.40
N THR A 2 -7.66 5.22 8.64
CA THR A 2 -9.00 4.60 8.49
C THR A 2 -9.91 5.33 7.50
N SER A 3 -9.46 6.45 6.93
CA SER A 3 -10.22 7.20 5.94
C SER A 3 -10.26 6.45 4.61
N PRO A 4 -11.34 6.57 3.81
CA PRO A 4 -11.48 5.88 2.52
C PRO A 4 -10.51 6.38 1.45
N SER A 5 -9.76 7.44 1.70
CA SER A 5 -8.59 7.81 0.91
C SER A 5 -7.60 8.57 1.78
N GLY A 6 -6.35 8.65 1.34
CA GLY A 6 -5.32 9.41 2.03
C GLY A 6 -4.03 9.51 1.24
N VAL A 7 -3.14 10.38 1.70
CA VAL A 7 -1.79 10.57 1.15
C VAL A 7 -0.77 10.16 2.21
N ILE A 8 0.25 9.43 1.79
CA ILE A 8 1.36 8.93 2.58
C ILE A 8 2.62 9.50 1.98
N VAL A 9 3.40 10.21 2.78
CA VAL A 9 4.68 10.78 2.34
C VAL A 9 5.79 10.28 3.25
N SER A 10 6.98 10.07 2.67
CA SER A 10 8.19 9.87 3.47
C SER A 10 8.44 11.09 4.37
N PRO A 11 8.98 10.91 5.59
CA PRO A 11 9.30 12.03 6.47
C PRO A 11 10.24 13.03 5.77
N GLY A 12 9.91 14.32 5.78
CA GLY A 12 10.73 15.38 5.17
C GLY A 12 10.38 15.73 3.72
N HIS A 13 9.57 14.93 3.04
CA HIS A 13 9.14 15.18 1.66
C HIS A 13 8.50 16.59 1.50
N PRO A 14 8.80 17.34 0.41
CA PRO A 14 9.59 16.96 -0.78
C PRO A 14 11.11 17.10 -0.61
N ASN A 15 11.60 17.41 0.59
CA ASN A 15 13.03 17.43 0.88
C ASN A 15 13.53 16.02 1.26
N THR A 16 14.81 15.93 1.59
CA THR A 16 15.46 14.66 1.90
C THR A 16 14.88 13.95 3.12
N TYR A 17 14.66 12.64 3.04
CA TYR A 17 14.28 11.84 4.21
C TYR A 17 15.42 11.69 5.22
N PRO A 18 15.12 11.46 6.51
CA PRO A 18 16.15 11.23 7.52
C PRO A 18 16.81 9.85 7.38
N HIS A 19 18.07 9.75 7.77
CA HIS A 19 18.78 8.47 7.94
C HIS A 19 18.20 7.68 9.12
N GLY A 20 18.24 6.35 9.03
CA GLY A 20 17.78 5.42 10.06
C GLY A 20 16.26 5.46 10.28
N ALA A 21 15.50 5.91 9.28
CA ALA A 21 14.05 5.93 9.34
C ALA A 21 13.52 4.50 9.35
N ASN A 22 12.51 4.27 10.17
CA ASN A 22 11.72 3.05 10.16
C ASN A 22 10.28 3.46 10.43
N CYS A 23 9.50 3.59 9.35
CA CYS A 23 8.15 4.10 9.38
C CYS A 23 7.19 3.06 8.82
N THR A 24 6.13 2.77 9.58
CA THR A 24 5.10 1.81 9.18
C THR A 24 3.75 2.49 9.19
N TRP A 25 3.01 2.36 8.08
CA TRP A 25 1.64 2.84 7.96
C TRP A 25 0.70 1.64 7.81
N PHE A 26 -0.23 1.52 8.74
CA PHE A 26 -1.33 0.56 8.66
C PHE A 26 -2.55 1.24 8.04
N ILE A 27 -2.97 0.78 6.87
CA ILE A 27 -4.15 1.29 6.16
C ILE A 27 -5.26 0.27 6.37
N SER A 28 -6.41 0.74 6.84
CA SER A 28 -7.60 -0.07 7.08
C SER A 28 -8.81 0.65 6.51
N VAL A 29 -9.59 -0.05 5.69
CA VAL A 29 -10.85 0.45 5.12
C VAL A 29 -12.00 -0.42 5.60
N ASP A 30 -13.24 -0.05 5.24
CA ASP A 30 -14.41 -0.82 5.64
C ASP A 30 -14.35 -2.26 5.07
N PRO A 31 -14.82 -3.28 5.82
CA PRO A 31 -14.91 -4.64 5.32
C PRO A 31 -15.70 -4.73 4.00
N GLY A 32 -15.20 -5.54 3.06
CA GLY A 32 -15.75 -5.63 1.71
C GLY A 32 -15.21 -4.57 0.74
N ASN A 33 -14.35 -3.66 1.20
CA ASN A 33 -13.54 -2.80 0.35
C ASN A 33 -12.10 -3.29 0.28
N LEU A 34 -11.43 -2.97 -0.84
CA LEU A 34 -10.00 -3.15 -1.05
C LEU A 34 -9.30 -1.78 -0.99
N ILE A 35 -7.98 -1.80 -0.88
CA ILE A 35 -7.12 -0.63 -0.84
C ILE A 35 -6.29 -0.61 -2.11
N ARG A 36 -6.48 0.42 -2.94
CA ARG A 36 -5.60 0.69 -4.07
C ARG A 36 -4.59 1.76 -3.68
N LEU A 37 -3.31 1.49 -3.84
CA LEU A 37 -2.21 2.40 -3.54
C LEU A 37 -1.39 2.67 -4.80
N SER A 38 -1.09 3.95 -5.06
CA SER A 38 -0.27 4.42 -6.17
C SER A 38 0.76 5.42 -5.67
N PHE A 39 1.94 5.46 -6.30
CA PHE A 39 2.98 6.44 -6.00
C PHE A 39 2.90 7.61 -6.97
N ASP A 40 2.84 8.83 -6.44
CA ASP A 40 2.87 10.08 -7.22
C ASP A 40 4.32 10.50 -7.51
N SER A 41 5.23 10.22 -6.57
CA SER A 41 6.68 10.47 -6.72
C SER A 41 7.47 9.42 -5.92
N PHE A 42 8.63 9.01 -6.43
CA PHE A 42 9.47 8.02 -5.78
C PHE A 42 10.94 8.23 -6.12
N ASN A 43 11.76 8.52 -5.12
CA ASN A 43 13.21 8.57 -5.21
C ASN A 43 13.80 8.13 -3.87
N LEU A 44 14.45 6.97 -3.86
CA LEU A 44 15.22 6.43 -2.73
C LEU A 44 16.64 6.11 -3.18
N GLU A 45 17.55 5.88 -2.23
CA GLU A 45 18.87 5.33 -2.54
C GLU A 45 18.73 4.04 -3.36
N TYR A 46 19.48 3.96 -4.47
CA TYR A 46 19.44 2.79 -5.33
C TYR A 46 20.43 1.73 -4.85
N HIS A 47 19.95 0.49 -4.74
CA HIS A 47 20.77 -0.70 -4.62
C HIS A 47 20.16 -1.81 -5.48
N SER A 48 20.99 -2.68 -6.08
CA SER A 48 20.49 -3.74 -6.99
C SER A 48 19.47 -4.67 -6.35
N ASN A 49 19.57 -4.87 -5.02
CA ASN A 49 18.64 -5.67 -4.22
C ASN A 49 17.85 -4.83 -3.20
N CYS A 50 17.90 -3.49 -3.28
CA CYS A 50 17.22 -2.58 -2.33
C CYS A 50 17.54 -2.84 -0.84
N ASN A 51 18.82 -3.07 -0.51
CA ASN A 51 19.25 -3.40 0.85
C ASN A 51 19.58 -2.18 1.73
N TYR A 52 19.61 -0.97 1.16
CA TYR A 52 19.90 0.27 1.88
C TYR A 52 18.58 0.94 2.26
N ASP A 53 18.00 1.70 1.33
CA ASP A 53 16.73 2.35 1.51
C ASP A 53 15.66 1.67 0.65
N TYR A 54 14.50 1.40 1.25
CA TYR A 54 13.43 0.71 0.54
C TYR A 54 12.04 0.99 1.10
N VAL A 55 11.06 0.79 0.23
CA VAL A 55 9.66 0.65 0.60
C VAL A 55 9.19 -0.78 0.33
N GLU A 56 8.47 -1.34 1.28
CA GLU A 56 7.78 -2.63 1.14
C GLU A 56 6.29 -2.45 1.38
N LEU A 57 5.51 -3.24 0.65
CA LEU A 57 4.06 -3.33 0.78
C LEU A 57 3.69 -4.75 1.19
N TYR A 58 2.95 -4.84 2.27
CA TYR A 58 2.42 -6.09 2.79
C TYR A 58 0.91 -6.08 2.61
N ASP A 59 0.43 -7.02 1.81
CA ASP A 59 -0.99 -7.30 1.71
C ASP A 59 -1.39 -8.14 2.93
N ASN A 60 -1.97 -7.48 3.92
CA ASN A 60 -2.37 -8.08 5.18
C ASN A 60 -3.77 -8.69 5.12
N GLY A 61 -4.33 -8.84 3.92
CA GLY A 61 -5.59 -9.51 3.72
C GLY A 61 -5.58 -10.94 4.21
N THR A 62 -6.70 -11.37 4.79
CA THR A 62 -6.84 -12.79 5.14
C THR A 62 -6.82 -13.57 3.85
N VAL A 63 -5.72 -14.28 3.59
CA VAL A 63 -5.80 -15.46 2.73
C VAL A 63 -6.89 -16.32 3.35
N GLU A 64 -8.04 -16.48 2.69
CA GLU A 64 -9.12 -17.40 3.07
C GLU A 64 -8.68 -18.88 2.95
N THR A 65 -7.45 -19.22 3.33
CA THR A 65 -7.03 -20.59 3.60
C THR A 65 -6.29 -20.67 4.92
N GLY A 66 -7.00 -21.13 5.96
CA GLY A 66 -6.39 -21.68 7.17
C GLY A 66 -6.68 -20.91 8.44
N THR A 67 -7.78 -21.28 9.11
CA THR A 67 -8.11 -21.01 10.51
C THR A 67 -8.20 -19.54 10.93
N LYS A 68 -9.45 -19.10 11.14
CA LYS A 68 -9.80 -18.02 12.07
C LYS A 68 -9.16 -18.35 13.43
N LEU A 69 -7.97 -17.82 13.69
CA LEU A 69 -7.43 -17.78 15.03
C LEU A 69 -8.23 -16.73 15.78
N ASP A 70 -9.34 -17.20 16.36
CA ASP A 70 -10.07 -16.50 17.38
C ASP A 70 -9.05 -16.01 18.43
N ALA A 71 -9.02 -14.71 18.70
CA ALA A 71 -8.12 -14.09 19.67
C ALA A 71 -8.24 -14.70 21.07
N THR A 72 -9.31 -15.47 21.31
CA THR A 72 -9.56 -16.22 22.55
C THR A 72 -8.72 -17.51 22.69
N GLU A 73 -8.17 -18.06 21.60
CA GLU A 73 -7.25 -19.22 21.64
C GLU A 73 -5.78 -18.80 21.86
N LEU A 74 -5.37 -17.61 21.42
CA LEU A 74 -4.01 -17.07 21.64
C LEU A 74 -3.73 -16.72 23.12
N LEU A 75 -4.77 -16.58 23.95
CA LEU A 75 -4.62 -16.27 25.37
C LEU A 75 -4.50 -17.51 26.27
N LYS A 76 -4.84 -18.71 25.78
CA LYS A 76 -4.77 -19.94 26.60
C LYS A 76 -3.35 -20.44 26.84
N ASN A 77 -2.37 -20.03 26.01
CA ASN A 77 -0.96 -20.41 26.15
C ASN A 77 -0.05 -19.35 26.79
N LYS A 78 -0.61 -18.31 27.42
CA LYS A 78 0.16 -17.37 28.25
C LYS A 78 -0.42 -17.26 29.65
N ALA A 79 -0.46 -18.39 30.36
CA ALA A 79 -0.49 -18.33 31.81
C ALA A 79 0.92 -18.01 32.33
N HIS A 80 1.01 -16.89 33.05
CA HIS A 80 2.08 -16.48 33.96
C HIS A 80 3.07 -15.40 33.44
N ARG A 81 2.65 -14.13 33.50
CA ARG A 81 3.07 -13.18 34.56
C ARG A 81 2.36 -11.83 34.41
N THR A 82 1.87 -11.35 35.55
CA THR A 82 1.04 -10.17 35.79
C THR A 82 1.78 -8.84 35.61
N GLY A 83 1.16 -7.87 34.94
CA GLY A 83 1.55 -6.45 34.88
C GLY A 83 0.46 -5.65 34.12
N PRO A 84 0.17 -4.38 34.48
CA PRO A 84 -1.08 -3.72 34.11
C PRO A 84 -1.10 -3.35 32.61
N ALA A 85 -2.27 -3.52 32.01
CA ALA A 85 -2.56 -3.14 30.63
C ALA A 85 -2.42 -1.61 30.44
N LEU A 86 -1.72 -1.20 29.39
CA LEU A 86 -1.75 0.19 28.91
C LEU A 86 -2.55 0.24 27.60
N ALA A 87 -3.44 1.24 27.56
CA ALA A 87 -4.53 1.40 26.61
C ALA A 87 -4.08 1.66 25.16
N ILE A 88 -4.98 1.34 24.23
CA ILE A 88 -4.90 1.67 22.80
C ILE A 88 -5.19 3.16 22.66
N ASP A 89 -4.21 3.96 22.27
CA ASP A 89 -4.44 5.36 21.88
C ASP A 89 -4.92 5.43 20.43
N LYS A 90 -6.00 6.18 20.23
CA LYS A 90 -6.63 6.43 18.94
C LYS A 90 -6.00 7.67 18.32
N GLY A 91 -5.41 7.52 17.14
CA GLY A 91 -5.11 8.62 16.23
C GLY A 91 -3.88 9.45 16.62
N GLY A 92 -2.72 9.09 16.08
CA GLY A 92 -1.50 9.90 16.19
C GLY A 92 -1.02 10.34 14.81
N GLN A 93 -1.23 11.61 14.48
CA GLN A 93 -0.42 12.31 13.48
C GLN A 93 1.02 12.37 14.00
N CYS A 94 2.03 12.13 13.15
CA CYS A 94 3.42 12.27 13.55
C CYS A 94 3.68 13.74 14.00
N PRO A 95 4.14 13.99 15.24
CA PRO A 95 4.29 15.35 15.73
C PRO A 95 5.44 16.09 15.01
N PRO A 96 5.24 17.35 14.58
CA PRO A 96 6.33 18.15 14.06
C PRO A 96 7.15 18.65 15.25
N ARG A 97 8.46 18.38 15.25
CA ARG A 97 9.45 18.69 16.29
C ARG A 97 9.44 17.78 17.53
N ARG A 98 10.06 16.61 17.39
CA ARG A 98 11.28 16.22 18.13
C ARG A 98 11.86 14.97 17.47
N THR A 99 13.15 15.05 17.20
CA THR A 99 14.03 14.00 16.69
C THR A 99 13.94 12.76 17.58
N VAL A 100 13.88 11.57 16.97
CA VAL A 100 13.89 10.21 17.57
C VAL A 100 12.50 9.68 17.98
N CYS A 101 11.95 8.73 17.20
CA CYS A 101 10.99 7.74 17.69
C CYS A 101 11.61 7.02 18.91
N PRO A 102 10.87 6.78 20.01
CA PRO A 102 11.45 6.47 21.31
C PRO A 102 12.54 5.38 21.24
N PRO A 103 13.70 5.58 21.89
CA PRO A 103 14.82 4.65 21.78
C PRO A 103 14.48 3.31 22.43
N ASN A 104 14.73 2.23 21.69
CA ASN A 104 14.91 0.91 22.26
C ASN A 104 15.97 0.98 23.37
N ARG A 105 15.62 0.48 24.55
CA ARG A 105 16.53 0.27 25.67
C ARG A 105 17.66 -0.69 25.23
N PRO A 106 18.95 -0.44 25.56
CA PRO A 106 20.03 -1.36 25.21
C PRO A 106 19.87 -2.69 25.94
N LEU A 107 20.05 -3.80 25.22
CA LEU A 107 20.22 -5.13 25.80
C LEU A 107 21.58 -5.21 26.52
N PRO A 108 21.68 -5.91 27.68
CA PRO A 108 22.96 -6.13 28.35
C PRO A 108 23.88 -7.09 27.55
N PRO A 109 25.20 -6.92 27.61
CA PRO A 109 26.14 -7.77 26.89
C PRO A 109 26.26 -9.12 27.59
N GLY A 110 25.88 -10.20 26.90
CA GLY A 110 26.05 -11.57 27.40
C GLY A 110 24.98 -12.59 27.01
N GLY A 111 23.99 -12.23 26.19
CA GLY A 111 22.97 -13.17 25.70
C GLY A 111 23.33 -13.74 24.33
N ASN A 112 23.60 -15.03 24.28
CA ASN A 112 23.71 -15.86 23.08
C ASN A 112 22.54 -15.54 22.12
N ALA A 113 22.85 -15.19 20.87
CA ALA A 113 21.85 -14.95 19.83
C ALA A 113 21.06 -16.24 19.56
N TYR A 114 19.89 -16.36 20.17
CA TYR A 114 18.94 -17.41 19.85
C TYR A 114 18.17 -16.94 18.61
N GLN A 115 18.38 -17.62 17.49
CA GLN A 115 17.56 -17.49 16.30
C GLN A 115 16.13 -17.88 16.67
N ILE A 116 15.25 -16.89 16.79
CA ILE A 116 13.82 -17.14 16.85
C ILE A 116 13.36 -17.28 15.40
N GLY A 117 13.49 -18.49 14.87
CA GLY A 117 12.62 -18.95 13.80
C GLY A 117 11.20 -19.03 14.35
N GLN A 118 10.42 -17.97 14.18
CA GLN A 118 8.97 -18.01 14.31
C GLN A 118 8.38 -17.76 12.93
N GLN A 119 8.22 -18.86 12.22
CA GLN A 119 7.13 -19.17 11.29
C GLN A 119 6.08 -18.06 11.11
N GLN A 120 6.31 -17.15 10.15
CA GLN A 120 5.30 -16.19 9.68
C GLN A 120 4.77 -16.68 8.32
N THR A 121 4.15 -17.86 8.31
CA THR A 121 3.44 -18.37 7.12
C THR A 121 2.17 -17.53 6.92
N GLY A 122 2.23 -16.50 6.09
CA GLY A 122 1.04 -15.75 5.67
C GLY A 122 1.24 -14.32 5.18
N LEU A 123 2.42 -13.70 5.32
CA LEU A 123 2.68 -12.36 4.78
C LEU A 123 3.38 -12.46 3.42
N SER A 124 2.65 -12.25 2.33
CA SER A 124 3.25 -12.07 1.02
C SER A 124 3.77 -10.63 0.92
N ALA A 125 5.01 -10.39 1.37
CA ALA A 125 5.73 -9.19 0.96
C ALA A 125 5.89 -9.26 -0.57
N VAL A 126 5.30 -8.32 -1.30
CA VAL A 126 5.25 -8.41 -2.77
C VAL A 126 6.65 -8.25 -3.36
N GLN A 127 7.37 -7.20 -2.94
CA GLN A 127 8.73 -6.86 -3.37
C GLN A 127 9.21 -5.61 -2.59
N ALA A 128 10.52 -5.45 -2.40
CA ALA A 128 11.13 -4.20 -1.94
C ALA A 128 11.43 -3.27 -3.12
N PHE A 129 11.06 -1.99 -2.99
CA PHE A 129 11.23 -0.97 -4.03
C PHE A 129 12.25 0.09 -3.58
N CYS A 130 13.14 0.49 -4.51
CA CYS A 130 14.15 1.52 -4.28
C CYS A 130 14.56 2.20 -5.61
N GLY A 131 15.39 3.26 -5.54
CA GLY A 131 15.79 4.04 -6.70
C GLY A 131 14.74 5.06 -7.15
N ARG A 132 14.77 5.43 -8.45
CA ARG A 132 13.95 6.51 -9.05
C ARG A 132 12.76 6.03 -9.88
N SER A 133 12.66 4.73 -10.11
CA SER A 133 11.56 4.16 -10.87
C SER A 133 10.33 4.11 -9.97
N VAL A 134 9.27 4.83 -10.37
CA VAL A 134 7.99 4.83 -9.65
C VAL A 134 7.44 3.41 -9.61
N PRO A 135 7.16 2.84 -8.43
CA PRO A 135 6.62 1.49 -8.31
C PRO A 135 5.25 1.37 -8.99
N PRO A 136 4.89 0.17 -9.49
CA PRO A 136 3.55 -0.07 -9.99
C PRO A 136 2.51 0.12 -8.90
N SER A 137 1.29 0.51 -9.30
CA SER A 137 0.17 0.59 -8.35
C SER A 137 -0.21 -0.80 -7.88
N VAL A 138 -0.58 -0.92 -6.61
CA VAL A 138 -1.03 -2.18 -6.01
C VAL A 138 -2.49 -2.08 -5.59
N THR A 139 -3.19 -3.21 -5.64
CA THR A 139 -4.51 -3.37 -5.03
C THR A 139 -4.40 -4.50 -4.02
N SER A 140 -4.80 -4.25 -2.77
CA SER A 140 -4.83 -5.28 -1.74
C SER A 140 -5.89 -6.34 -2.04
N THR A 141 -5.73 -7.52 -1.46
CA THR A 141 -6.70 -8.61 -1.53
C THR A 141 -7.85 -8.45 -0.53
N ASP A 142 -7.70 -7.53 0.44
CA ASP A 142 -8.69 -7.27 1.50
C ASP A 142 -8.63 -5.80 1.97
N SER A 143 -9.32 -5.51 3.05
CA SER A 143 -9.48 -4.23 3.74
C SER A 143 -8.26 -3.75 4.53
N LEU A 144 -7.12 -4.47 4.49
CA LEU A 144 -5.89 -4.14 5.22
C LEU A 144 -4.66 -4.15 4.31
N LEU A 145 -3.87 -3.06 4.36
CA LEU A 145 -2.61 -2.92 3.64
C LEU A 145 -1.58 -2.24 4.55
N THR A 146 -0.35 -2.75 4.58
CA THR A 146 0.75 -2.12 5.34
C THR A 146 1.83 -1.62 4.39
N LEU A 147 2.25 -0.36 4.57
CA LEU A 147 3.43 0.21 3.91
C LEU A 147 4.56 0.35 4.94
N LEU A 148 5.73 -0.19 4.64
CA LEU A 148 6.95 -0.05 5.43
C LEU A 148 7.97 0.77 4.65
N PHE A 149 8.55 1.80 5.26
CA PHE A 149 9.71 2.52 4.74
C PHE A 149 10.88 2.38 5.72
N VAL A 150 12.03 1.95 5.19
CA VAL A 150 13.28 1.84 5.94
C VAL A 150 14.37 2.63 5.22
N SER A 151 15.16 3.38 5.98
CA SER A 151 16.41 3.97 5.50
C SER A 151 17.62 3.57 6.34
N ASP A 152 18.78 3.58 5.72
CA ASP A 152 20.07 3.25 6.33
C ASP A 152 20.73 4.49 6.97
N THR A 153 22.00 4.40 7.37
CA THR A 153 22.71 5.49 8.05
C THR A 153 23.27 6.59 7.12
N SER A 154 23.08 6.48 5.81
CA SER A 154 23.71 7.34 4.81
C SER A 154 22.77 7.67 3.63
N LEU A 155 23.31 8.39 2.63
CA LEU A 155 22.69 8.75 1.35
C LEU A 155 21.15 8.86 1.33
N SER A 156 20.61 10.06 1.57
CA SER A 156 19.18 10.31 1.44
C SER A 156 18.83 11.32 0.35
N VAL A 157 17.64 11.17 -0.21
CA VAL A 157 17.07 11.96 -1.31
C VAL A 157 15.60 12.28 -1.01
N GLU A 158 14.83 12.82 -1.96
CA GLU A 158 13.49 13.41 -1.76
C GLU A 158 12.40 12.46 -1.26
N GLY A 159 12.63 11.14 -1.31
CA GLY A 159 11.72 10.14 -0.78
C GLY A 159 10.52 9.87 -1.69
N PHE A 160 9.36 9.63 -1.10
CA PHE A 160 8.17 9.27 -1.84
C PHE A 160 6.91 10.02 -1.38
N SER A 161 5.96 10.12 -2.31
CA SER A 161 4.56 10.47 -2.06
C SER A 161 3.71 9.40 -2.70
N ALA A 162 2.79 8.84 -1.93
CA ALA A 162 1.84 7.84 -2.36
C ALA A 162 0.43 8.24 -1.94
N ARG A 163 -0.56 7.80 -2.71
CA ARG A 163 -1.97 7.98 -2.39
C ARG A 163 -2.64 6.62 -2.35
N TYR A 164 -3.60 6.48 -1.44
CA TYR A 164 -4.49 5.32 -1.44
C TYR A 164 -5.95 5.72 -1.51
N VAL A 165 -6.77 4.81 -2.05
CA VAL A 165 -8.22 4.90 -2.12
C VAL A 165 -8.85 3.56 -1.76
N SER A 166 -10.01 3.62 -1.11
CA SER A 166 -10.88 2.50 -0.79
C SER A 166 -11.76 2.23 -2.00
N ILE A 167 -11.75 1.00 -2.49
CA ILE A 167 -12.58 0.54 -3.61
C ILE A 167 -13.53 -0.55 -3.13
N ASN A 168 -14.78 -0.52 -3.55
CA ASN A 168 -15.73 -1.57 -3.15
C ASN A 168 -15.47 -2.84 -3.97
N ALA A 169 -15.09 -3.93 -3.29
CA ALA A 169 -14.66 -5.18 -3.94
C ALA A 169 -15.75 -5.80 -4.82
N SER A 170 -17.03 -5.67 -4.43
CA SER A 170 -18.15 -6.22 -5.19
C SER A 170 -18.47 -5.47 -6.49
N THR A 171 -17.92 -4.27 -6.64
CA THR A 171 -18.19 -3.40 -7.78
C THR A 171 -16.92 -2.91 -8.48
N ASP A 172 -15.76 -3.44 -8.10
CA ASP A 172 -14.52 -3.18 -8.81
C ASP A 172 -14.60 -3.78 -10.21
N CYS A 173 -14.15 -3.01 -11.18
CA CYS A 173 -14.13 -3.32 -12.60
C CYS A 173 -12.69 -3.35 -13.13
N SER A 174 -11.71 -3.31 -12.24
CA SER A 174 -10.31 -3.27 -12.60
C SER A 174 -9.81 -4.67 -12.97
N GLU A 175 -8.99 -4.74 -14.01
CA GLU A 175 -8.51 -6.01 -14.56
C GLU A 175 -7.06 -5.90 -15.02
N SER A 176 -6.31 -7.00 -14.96
CA SER A 176 -4.91 -7.06 -15.38
C SER A 176 -4.74 -8.07 -16.51
N PHE A 177 -4.14 -7.62 -17.61
CA PHE A 177 -3.91 -8.41 -18.81
C PHE A 177 -2.41 -8.63 -19.00
N THR A 178 -2.02 -9.90 -19.05
CA THR A 178 -0.65 -10.33 -19.38
C THR A 178 -0.57 -11.07 -20.71
N SER A 179 -1.72 -11.38 -21.31
CA SER A 179 -1.81 -12.01 -22.62
C SER A 179 -1.34 -11.06 -23.72
N SER A 180 -0.73 -11.60 -24.77
CA SER A 180 -0.25 -10.81 -25.92
C SER A 180 -1.37 -10.16 -26.74
N THR A 181 -2.60 -10.69 -26.64
CA THR A 181 -3.82 -10.12 -27.21
C THR A 181 -5.00 -10.30 -26.25
N GLY A 182 -6.02 -9.46 -26.39
CA GLY A 182 -7.24 -9.52 -25.60
C GLY A 182 -8.20 -8.40 -25.96
N SER A 183 -9.40 -8.47 -25.40
CA SER A 183 -10.43 -7.43 -25.50
C SER A 183 -11.02 -7.20 -24.10
N PHE A 184 -11.37 -5.97 -23.79
CA PHE A 184 -12.05 -5.59 -22.55
C PHE A 184 -13.14 -4.57 -22.86
N PHE A 185 -14.11 -4.48 -21.95
CA PHE A 185 -15.29 -3.64 -22.13
C PHE A 185 -15.52 -2.78 -20.89
N SER A 186 -16.25 -1.68 -21.06
CA SER A 186 -16.78 -0.93 -19.91
C SER A 186 -17.77 -1.79 -19.12
N PRO A 187 -17.96 -1.53 -17.82
CA PRO A 187 -18.93 -2.28 -17.02
C PRO A 187 -20.33 -2.17 -17.63
N ASN A 188 -21.05 -3.29 -17.69
CA ASN A 188 -22.39 -3.45 -18.26
C ASN A 188 -22.50 -3.37 -19.80
N TYR A 189 -21.40 -3.20 -20.54
CA TYR A 189 -21.44 -3.18 -22.01
C TYR A 189 -22.20 -4.41 -22.57
N PRO A 190 -23.14 -4.24 -23.52
CA PRO A 190 -23.41 -3.04 -24.33
C PRO A 190 -24.36 -2.01 -23.71
N ASN A 191 -24.78 -2.20 -22.46
CA ASN A 191 -25.63 -1.23 -21.76
C ASN A 191 -24.80 -0.07 -21.16
N TYR A 192 -25.51 0.93 -20.63
CA TYR A 192 -24.89 2.09 -19.99
C TYR A 192 -23.96 1.70 -18.82
N TYR A 193 -22.81 2.35 -18.78
CA TYR A 193 -21.88 2.22 -17.67
C TYR A 193 -22.47 2.84 -16.38
N PRO A 194 -22.12 2.33 -15.19
CA PRO A 194 -22.57 2.90 -13.94
C PRO A 194 -21.88 4.25 -13.66
N ASN A 195 -22.60 5.15 -12.99
CA ASN A 195 -22.03 6.45 -12.57
C ASN A 195 -21.00 6.31 -11.45
N GLY A 196 -20.04 7.24 -11.41
CA GLY A 196 -19.06 7.34 -10.31
C GLY A 196 -18.13 6.13 -10.18
N ARG A 197 -17.77 5.52 -11.32
CA ARG A 197 -16.87 4.36 -11.38
C ARG A 197 -15.49 4.76 -11.85
N ASP A 198 -14.48 4.30 -11.12
CA ASP A 198 -13.08 4.41 -11.51
C ASP A 198 -12.53 3.01 -11.83
N CYS A 199 -12.59 2.61 -13.11
CA CYS A 199 -12.08 1.32 -13.59
C CYS A 199 -10.63 1.44 -14.07
N PHE A 200 -9.78 0.47 -13.73
CA PHE A 200 -8.38 0.45 -14.12
C PHE A 200 -8.04 -0.85 -14.86
N PHE A 201 -7.69 -0.73 -16.14
CA PHE A 201 -7.25 -1.85 -16.96
C PHE A 201 -5.73 -1.78 -17.13
N THR A 202 -5.00 -2.71 -16.51
CA THR A 202 -3.53 -2.75 -16.56
C THR A 202 -3.08 -3.75 -17.60
N ILE A 203 -2.40 -3.31 -18.65
CA ILE A 203 -1.86 -4.20 -19.69
C ILE A 203 -0.35 -4.27 -19.53
N THR A 204 0.17 -5.47 -19.25
CA THR A 204 1.60 -5.72 -19.07
C THR A 204 2.10 -6.65 -20.18
N VAL A 205 3.10 -6.20 -20.93
CA VAL A 205 3.75 -6.97 -22.00
C VAL A 205 5.24 -7.13 -21.72
N GLN A 206 5.87 -8.14 -22.32
CA GLN A 206 7.30 -8.36 -22.18
C GLN A 206 8.14 -7.21 -22.74
N VAL A 207 9.40 -7.15 -22.32
CA VAL A 207 10.39 -6.21 -22.87
C VAL A 207 10.44 -6.31 -24.40
N ASN A 208 10.58 -5.17 -25.07
CA ASN A 208 10.60 -5.02 -26.53
C ASN A 208 9.25 -5.25 -27.25
N LEU A 209 8.13 -5.39 -26.53
CA LEU A 209 6.79 -5.35 -27.12
C LEU A 209 6.14 -3.97 -26.93
N GLN A 210 5.25 -3.60 -27.84
CA GLN A 210 4.48 -2.36 -27.77
C GLN A 210 2.98 -2.68 -27.71
N ILE A 211 2.26 -1.93 -26.88
CA ILE A 211 0.82 -2.05 -26.73
C ILE A 211 0.14 -1.22 -27.81
N MET A 212 -0.72 -1.86 -28.60
CA MET A 212 -1.61 -1.21 -29.55
C MET A 212 -3.06 -1.36 -29.06
N LEU A 213 -3.76 -0.25 -28.84
CA LEU A 213 -5.17 -0.25 -28.48
C LEU A 213 -6.02 0.11 -29.71
N ASN A 214 -7.11 -0.64 -29.89
CA ASN A 214 -8.09 -0.37 -30.94
C ASN A 214 -9.49 -0.33 -30.32
N PHE A 215 -10.17 0.82 -30.43
CA PHE A 215 -11.54 1.00 -29.95
C PHE A 215 -12.51 0.70 -31.10
N THR A 216 -13.37 -0.29 -30.91
CA THR A 216 -14.41 -0.64 -31.89
C THR A 216 -15.74 0.07 -31.61
N ASP A 217 -15.95 0.51 -30.36
CA ASP A 217 -17.14 1.22 -29.90
C ASP A 217 -16.75 2.16 -28.75
N PHE A 218 -17.24 3.41 -28.77
CA PHE A 218 -16.85 4.43 -27.81
C PHE A 218 -17.93 5.52 -27.67
N GLU A 219 -18.63 5.52 -26.53
CA GLU A 219 -19.63 6.53 -26.17
C GLU A 219 -19.50 6.90 -24.68
N LEU A 220 -19.45 8.20 -24.38
CA LEU A 220 -19.34 8.76 -23.03
C LEU A 220 -20.23 10.01 -22.87
N GLU A 221 -20.51 10.40 -21.63
CA GLU A 221 -21.26 11.62 -21.31
C GLU A 221 -20.57 12.85 -21.92
N VAL A 222 -21.35 13.68 -22.63
CA VAL A 222 -20.88 14.96 -23.15
C VAL A 222 -20.83 16.01 -22.04
N PRO A 223 -19.77 16.82 -21.93
CA PRO A 223 -19.71 17.89 -20.95
C PRO A 223 -20.90 18.85 -21.10
N ARG A 224 -21.62 19.12 -20.01
CA ARG A 224 -22.65 20.16 -20.02
C ARG A 224 -22.00 21.51 -20.32
N ARG A 225 -22.30 22.09 -21.48
CA ARG A 225 -21.94 23.48 -21.75
C ARG A 225 -22.61 24.36 -20.68
N PRO A 226 -21.89 25.29 -20.03
CA PRO A 226 -22.56 26.29 -19.20
C PRO A 226 -23.56 27.03 -20.09
N ALA A 227 -24.79 27.20 -19.59
CA ALA A 227 -25.80 27.99 -20.29
C ALA A 227 -25.20 29.36 -20.61
N THR A 228 -25.24 29.73 -21.89
CA THR A 228 -24.89 31.07 -22.34
C THR A 228 -25.65 32.08 -21.49
N LEU A 229 -24.92 32.94 -20.78
CA LEU A 229 -25.43 34.23 -20.31
C LEU A 229 -25.86 34.99 -21.57
N THR A 230 -27.15 34.94 -21.90
CA THR A 230 -27.77 35.96 -22.74
C THR A 230 -27.66 37.27 -21.96
N LEU A 231 -26.79 38.16 -22.43
CA LEU A 231 -26.75 39.57 -22.07
C LEU A 231 -28.07 40.25 -22.45
#